data_AF-A0A1G7U6Y1-F1
#
_entry.id   AF-A0A1G7U6Y1-F1
#
_cell.length_a   1.000
_cell.length_b   1.000
_cell.length_c   1.000
_cell.angle_alpha   90.00
_cell.angle_beta   90.00
_cell.angle_gamma   90.00
#
_symmetry.space_group_name_H-M   'P 1'
#
loop_
_entity.id
_entity.type
_entity.pdbx_description
1 polymer ?
#
loop_
_entity_poly.entity_id
_entity_poly.type
_entity_poly.pdbx_seq_one_letter_code
_entity_poly.pdbx_strand_id
1 'polypeptide(L)'
;MRFLLKKTLVVLTLVITHANYSQIKKINIEIENYTYTTIQFGYHYGNKTYLKPDALTDSDRIKKQNDGKFVINYDSTLEPGVYFIVFKPDNKFVEILIPEKISPDLQIRVSALNPNQTLQVEGDNDENALFYSYINFLNEKREIALKHQKDGDLESINKLNEEAEDFKKRVIETHKNKLVSKILNANTQIEIPDFEGTEEDIKFKSWKYYKNHFFDHVDLANPAMLRTSFLYNIVDTYIEKLTVQHPDSISNSIDFILSKMKPAPETYKYYVIDFLNKYAKSKIVGMDAVYVHIATQYYATGNAPWTEKEQLDKILENAKAL
;
A
#
# COMPACT_ATOMS: atom_id res chain seq x y z
N MET A 1 53.34 56.46 23.99
CA MET A 1 52.86 55.11 24.31
C MET A 1 51.76 54.77 23.31
N ARG A 2 52.02 53.84 22.37
CA ARG A 2 51.12 53.46 21.26
C ARG A 2 49.96 52.61 21.81
N PHE A 3 48.71 52.97 21.51
CA PHE A 3 47.57 52.05 21.67
C PHE A 3 46.98 51.73 20.30
N LEU A 4 46.99 50.44 19.97
CA LEU A 4 46.51 49.85 18.73
C LEU A 4 44.97 49.86 18.66
N LEU A 5 44.40 50.41 17.59
CA LEU A 5 43.01 50.15 17.21
C LEU A 5 42.90 48.71 16.66
N LYS A 6 42.20 47.83 17.40
CA LYS A 6 41.70 46.56 16.86
C LYS A 6 40.46 46.83 16.01
N LYS A 7 40.56 46.64 14.70
CA LYS A 7 39.41 46.58 13.78
C LYS A 7 38.75 45.21 13.94
N THR A 8 37.57 45.17 14.56
CA THR A 8 36.73 43.97 14.64
C THR A 8 35.91 43.88 13.37
N LEU A 9 36.23 42.92 12.49
CA LEU A 9 35.47 42.61 11.28
C LEU A 9 34.25 41.77 11.69
N VAL A 10 33.06 42.37 11.68
CA VAL A 10 31.80 41.64 11.88
C VAL A 10 31.39 41.04 10.54
N VAL A 11 31.54 39.73 10.40
CA VAL A 11 31.03 38.96 9.25
C VAL A 11 29.55 38.67 9.53
N LEU A 12 28.66 39.35 8.81
CA LEU A 12 27.22 39.14 8.87
C LEU A 12 26.88 37.91 8.02
N THR A 13 26.76 36.74 8.65
CA THR A 13 26.34 35.50 7.98
C THR A 13 24.84 35.58 7.69
N LEU A 14 24.48 35.83 6.43
CA LEU A 14 23.10 35.83 5.95
C LEU A 14 22.59 34.38 5.96
N VAL A 15 21.79 34.03 6.97
CA VAL A 15 21.08 32.74 7.00
C VAL A 15 19.92 32.82 6.01
N ILE A 16 20.13 32.32 4.80
CA ILE A 16 19.07 32.16 3.80
C ILE A 16 18.24 30.94 4.23
N THR A 17 17.19 31.18 5.01
CA THR A 17 16.14 30.20 5.25
C THR A 17 15.44 29.92 3.93
N HIS A 18 15.78 28.81 3.28
CA HIS A 18 15.03 28.30 2.15
C HIS A 18 13.68 27.80 2.69
N ALA A 19 12.65 28.65 2.60
CA ALA A 19 11.28 28.18 2.70
C ALA A 19 11.05 27.24 1.51
N ASN A 20 11.09 25.93 1.76
CA ASN A 20 10.62 24.94 0.81
C ASN A 20 9.10 25.13 0.67
N TYR A 21 8.68 26.06 -0.17
CA TYR A 21 7.32 26.06 -0.68
C TYR A 21 7.13 24.74 -1.41
N SER A 22 6.29 23.87 -0.86
CA SER A 22 5.88 22.67 -1.57
C SER A 22 5.27 23.11 -2.90
N GLN A 23 5.96 22.78 -3.99
CA GLN A 23 5.47 23.12 -5.33
C GLN A 23 4.23 22.26 -5.60
N ILE A 24 3.11 22.93 -5.81
CA ILE A 24 1.88 22.28 -6.25
C ILE A 24 2.12 21.71 -7.66
N LYS A 25 1.96 20.41 -7.78
CA LYS A 25 2.09 19.59 -8.99
C LYS A 25 0.71 19.20 -9.49
N LYS A 26 0.64 18.65 -10.70
CA LYS A 26 -0.62 18.37 -11.40
C LYS A 26 -0.68 16.97 -11.96
N ILE A 27 -1.86 16.35 -11.80
CA ILE A 27 -2.28 15.20 -12.60
C ILE A 27 -3.34 15.71 -13.57
N ASN A 28 -3.01 15.68 -14.85
CA ASN A 28 -3.92 16.09 -15.93
C ASN A 28 -4.60 14.84 -16.47
N ILE A 29 -5.93 14.83 -16.47
CA ILE A 29 -6.73 13.66 -16.81
C ILE A 29 -7.67 14.03 -17.95
N GLU A 30 -7.51 13.34 -19.07
CA GLU A 30 -8.37 13.42 -20.23
C GLU A 30 -9.21 12.14 -20.30
N ILE A 31 -10.53 12.30 -20.29
CA ILE A 31 -11.47 11.17 -20.27
C ILE A 31 -12.33 11.22 -21.52
N GLU A 32 -12.06 10.30 -22.44
CA GLU A 32 -12.86 10.13 -23.65
C GLU A 32 -14.22 9.52 -23.31
N ASN A 33 -15.24 9.89 -24.08
CA ASN A 33 -16.62 9.40 -23.90
C ASN A 33 -17.20 9.68 -22.50
N TYR A 34 -16.73 10.73 -21.82
CA TYR A 34 -17.22 11.15 -20.51
C TYR A 34 -18.00 12.46 -20.57
N THR A 35 -19.32 12.34 -20.41
CA THR A 35 -20.28 13.45 -20.54
C THR A 35 -20.48 14.23 -19.24
N TYR A 36 -20.06 13.69 -18.10
CA TYR A 36 -20.23 14.31 -16.80
C TYR A 36 -19.12 15.33 -16.50
N THR A 37 -19.43 16.26 -15.60
CA THR A 37 -18.57 17.41 -15.27
C THR A 37 -17.73 17.21 -14.03
N THR A 38 -17.85 16.07 -13.34
CA THR A 38 -17.09 15.78 -12.12
C THR A 38 -16.56 14.36 -12.10
N ILE A 39 -15.34 14.18 -11.59
CA ILE A 39 -14.80 12.88 -11.16
C ILE A 39 -14.44 12.93 -9.67
N GLN A 40 -14.15 11.76 -9.10
CA GLN A 40 -13.55 11.66 -7.77
C GLN A 40 -12.23 10.89 -7.88
N PHE A 41 -11.27 11.24 -7.04
CA PHE A 41 -9.97 10.56 -6.94
C PHE A 41 -9.86 9.95 -5.55
N GLY A 42 -9.43 8.71 -5.45
CA GLY A 42 -9.34 8.01 -4.17
C GLY A 42 -8.23 6.97 -4.14
N TYR A 43 -8.08 6.35 -2.99
CA TYR A 43 -7.03 5.36 -2.72
C TYR A 43 -7.49 4.36 -1.67
N HIS A 44 -6.88 3.19 -1.67
CA HIS A 44 -7.00 2.23 -0.57
C HIS A 44 -6.16 2.70 0.62
N TYR A 45 -6.58 2.40 1.84
CA TYR A 45 -5.79 2.64 3.05
C TYR A 45 -6.18 1.60 4.09
N GLY A 46 -5.37 0.55 4.19
CA GLY A 46 -5.71 -0.62 4.98
C GLY A 46 -7.01 -1.27 4.50
N ASN A 47 -8.00 -1.41 5.38
CA ASN A 47 -9.30 -2.01 5.04
C ASN A 47 -10.36 -1.02 4.52
N LYS A 48 -9.99 0.25 4.29
CA LYS A 48 -10.91 1.30 3.85
C LYS A 48 -10.44 1.93 2.55
N THR A 49 -11.36 2.66 1.93
CA THR A 49 -11.07 3.56 0.82
C THR A 49 -11.36 4.99 1.23
N TYR A 50 -10.54 5.91 0.75
CA TYR A 50 -10.68 7.33 1.00
C TYR A 50 -10.67 8.10 -0.32
N LEU A 51 -11.32 9.25 -0.33
CA LEU A 51 -11.19 10.22 -1.40
C LEU A 51 -10.00 11.12 -1.10
N LYS A 52 -9.20 11.43 -2.12
CA LYS A 52 -8.10 12.39 -2.05
C LYS A 52 -8.63 13.73 -2.59
N PRO A 53 -8.83 14.74 -1.72
CA PRO A 53 -9.21 16.07 -2.16
C PRO A 53 -8.12 16.71 -3.01
N ASP A 54 -8.53 17.63 -3.88
CA ASP A 54 -7.59 18.51 -4.59
C ASP A 54 -6.89 19.46 -3.61
N ALA A 55 -5.57 19.55 -3.68
CA ALA A 55 -4.77 20.30 -2.71
C ALA A 55 -4.98 21.83 -2.74
N LEU A 56 -5.58 22.38 -3.81
CA LEU A 56 -5.86 23.82 -3.90
C LEU A 56 -7.29 24.16 -3.47
N THR A 57 -8.24 23.27 -3.72
CA THR A 57 -9.68 23.53 -3.51
C THR A 57 -10.27 22.80 -2.32
N ASP A 58 -9.55 21.83 -1.75
CA ASP A 58 -10.00 20.94 -0.67
C ASP A 58 -11.30 20.18 -1.01
N SER A 59 -11.56 20.01 -2.32
CA SER A 59 -12.76 19.35 -2.84
C SER A 59 -12.45 17.92 -3.26
N ASP A 60 -13.27 16.97 -2.81
CA ASP A 60 -13.27 15.57 -3.26
C ASP A 60 -13.92 15.39 -4.65
N ARG A 61 -14.61 16.43 -5.14
CA ARG A 61 -15.22 16.50 -6.47
C ARG A 61 -14.35 17.35 -7.38
N ILE A 62 -13.62 16.69 -8.27
CA ILE A 62 -12.76 17.33 -9.26
C ILE A 62 -13.63 17.74 -10.45
N LYS A 63 -13.71 19.04 -10.71
CA LYS A 63 -14.53 19.60 -11.80
C LYS A 63 -13.76 19.62 -13.11
N LYS A 64 -14.47 19.36 -14.21
CA LYS A 64 -13.98 19.51 -15.58
C LYS A 64 -13.64 20.98 -15.82
N GLN A 65 -12.45 21.24 -16.35
CA GLN A 65 -12.02 22.57 -16.78
C GLN A 65 -12.63 22.94 -18.14
N ASN A 66 -12.48 24.20 -18.54
CA ASN A 66 -13.03 24.73 -19.80
C ASN A 66 -12.44 24.06 -21.05
N ASP A 67 -11.22 23.55 -20.97
CA ASP A 67 -10.54 22.79 -22.04
C ASP A 67 -11.00 21.32 -22.11
N GLY A 68 -11.92 20.91 -21.24
CA GLY A 68 -12.47 19.56 -21.19
C GLY A 68 -11.65 18.57 -20.35
N LYS A 69 -10.54 18.98 -19.73
CA LYS A 69 -9.71 18.11 -18.89
C LYS A 69 -10.11 18.20 -17.42
N PHE A 70 -9.72 17.20 -16.64
CA PHE A 70 -9.74 17.27 -15.18
C PHE A 70 -8.32 17.47 -14.68
N VAL A 71 -8.13 18.31 -13.68
CA VAL A 71 -6.81 18.56 -13.09
C VAL A 71 -6.90 18.34 -11.60
N ILE A 72 -6.04 17.46 -11.09
CA ILE A 72 -5.86 17.24 -9.67
C ILE A 72 -4.55 17.90 -9.27
N ASN A 73 -4.64 18.88 -8.38
CA ASN A 73 -3.48 19.52 -7.78
C ASN A 73 -3.06 18.70 -6.56
N TYR A 74 -1.77 18.42 -6.46
CA TYR A 74 -1.20 17.68 -5.34
C TYR A 74 0.13 18.31 -4.92
N ASP A 75 0.49 18.10 -3.67
CA ASP A 75 1.74 18.57 -3.08
C ASP A 75 2.58 17.37 -2.62
N SER A 76 3.49 17.54 -1.66
CA SER A 76 4.25 16.43 -1.08
C SER A 76 3.39 15.37 -0.37
N THR A 77 2.08 15.58 -0.19
CA THR A 77 1.15 14.62 0.44
C THR A 77 0.61 13.57 -0.54
N LEU A 78 1.04 13.55 -1.81
CA LEU A 78 0.69 12.41 -2.67
C LEU A 78 1.67 11.28 -2.40
N GLU A 79 1.32 10.39 -1.48
CA GLU A 79 2.14 9.22 -1.16
C GLU A 79 2.00 8.14 -2.24
N PRO A 80 3.02 7.29 -2.45
CA PRO A 80 2.94 6.21 -3.42
C PRO A 80 1.88 5.18 -3.04
N GLY A 81 1.31 4.50 -4.03
CA GLY A 81 0.22 3.54 -3.79
C GLY A 81 -0.64 3.22 -5.00
N VAL A 82 -1.73 2.50 -4.77
CA VAL A 82 -2.79 2.27 -5.76
C VAL A 82 -3.91 3.27 -5.51
N TYR A 83 -4.14 4.11 -6.51
CA TYR A 83 -5.21 5.11 -6.53
C TYR A 83 -6.26 4.70 -7.55
N PHE A 84 -7.42 5.34 -7.51
CA PHE A 84 -8.47 5.13 -8.48
C PHE A 84 -9.18 6.43 -8.85
N ILE A 85 -9.57 6.53 -10.12
CA ILE A 85 -10.44 7.61 -10.61
C ILE A 85 -11.84 7.03 -10.78
N VAL A 86 -12.83 7.63 -10.11
CA VAL A 86 -14.23 7.21 -10.14
C VAL A 86 -15.03 8.08 -11.11
N PHE A 87 -15.68 7.42 -12.06
CA PHE A 87 -16.56 7.99 -13.07
C PHE A 87 -18.02 7.94 -12.62
N LYS A 88 -18.77 9.02 -12.86
CA LYS A 88 -20.21 9.10 -12.58
C LYS A 88 -21.03 8.68 -13.82
N PRO A 89 -22.29 8.20 -13.63
CA PRO A 89 -22.98 8.00 -12.35
C PRO A 89 -22.75 6.60 -11.76
N ASP A 90 -22.32 5.64 -12.57
CA ASP A 90 -22.27 4.21 -12.24
C ASP A 90 -21.11 3.85 -11.28
N ASN A 91 -20.27 4.81 -10.91
CA ASN A 91 -19.07 4.62 -10.09
C ASN A 91 -18.10 3.57 -10.67
N LYS A 92 -18.09 3.41 -12.00
CA LYS A 92 -16.98 2.73 -12.69
C LYS A 92 -15.68 3.43 -12.35
N PHE A 93 -14.59 2.69 -12.24
CA PHE A 93 -13.30 3.27 -11.92
C PHE A 93 -12.17 2.63 -12.72
N VAL A 94 -11.04 3.32 -12.74
CA VAL A 94 -9.76 2.82 -13.23
C VAL A 94 -8.74 2.96 -12.12
N GLU A 95 -7.92 1.93 -11.91
CA GLU A 95 -6.83 1.95 -10.92
C GLU A 95 -5.55 2.50 -11.55
N ILE A 96 -4.79 3.27 -10.78
CA ILE A 96 -3.56 3.90 -11.22
C ILE A 96 -2.50 3.70 -10.14
N LEU A 97 -1.34 3.21 -10.54
CA LEU A 97 -0.16 3.15 -9.71
C LEU A 97 0.47 4.54 -9.63
N ILE A 98 0.67 5.02 -8.42
CA ILE A 98 1.47 6.21 -8.13
C ILE A 98 2.80 5.73 -7.52
N PRO A 99 3.91 5.72 -8.26
CA PRO A 99 5.21 5.33 -7.73
C PRO A 99 5.81 6.43 -6.84
N GLU A 100 6.89 6.10 -6.13
CA GLU A 100 7.61 7.05 -5.24
C GLU A 100 8.14 8.29 -5.98
N LYS A 101 8.43 8.14 -7.28
CA LYS A 101 8.91 9.22 -8.14
C LYS A 101 8.00 9.32 -9.35
N ILE A 102 7.24 10.41 -9.42
CA ILE A 102 6.42 10.79 -10.58
C ILE A 102 6.84 12.16 -11.12
N SER A 103 6.57 12.37 -12.41
CA SER A 103 6.63 13.67 -13.05
C SER A 103 5.71 14.68 -12.35
N PRO A 104 6.11 15.95 -12.22
CA PRO A 104 5.24 17.01 -11.71
C PRO A 104 4.00 17.25 -12.59
N ASP A 105 4.04 16.84 -13.85
CA ASP A 105 2.97 17.02 -14.83
C ASP A 105 2.47 15.66 -15.37
N LEU A 106 2.05 14.78 -14.47
CA LEU A 106 1.53 13.45 -14.84
C LEU A 106 0.33 13.61 -15.79
N GLN A 107 0.34 12.88 -16.91
CA GLN A 107 -0.76 12.88 -17.88
C GLN A 107 -1.46 11.53 -17.85
N ILE A 108 -2.79 11.56 -17.85
CA ILE A 108 -3.63 10.37 -17.88
C ILE A 108 -4.63 10.53 -19.00
N ARG A 109 -4.69 9.53 -19.88
CA ARG A 109 -5.72 9.41 -20.93
C ARG A 109 -6.45 8.09 -20.73
N VAL A 110 -7.76 8.11 -20.77
CA VAL A 110 -8.59 6.91 -20.56
C VAL A 110 -9.96 7.08 -21.20
N SER A 111 -10.56 5.99 -21.67
CA SER A 111 -11.94 5.98 -22.16
C SER A 111 -12.90 5.54 -21.06
N ALA A 112 -13.96 6.30 -20.81
CA ALA A 112 -14.99 5.92 -19.84
C ALA A 112 -15.75 4.64 -20.20
N LEU A 113 -15.71 4.22 -21.47
CA LEU A 113 -16.33 2.98 -21.94
C LEU A 113 -15.56 1.73 -21.46
N ASN A 114 -14.23 1.75 -21.60
CA ASN A 114 -13.34 0.62 -21.31
C ASN A 114 -12.09 1.08 -20.52
N PRO A 115 -12.25 1.58 -19.29
CA PRO A 115 -11.16 2.21 -18.55
C PRO A 115 -9.89 1.36 -18.43
N ASN A 116 -10.07 0.09 -18.07
CA ASN A 116 -8.95 -0.82 -17.82
C ASN A 116 -8.17 -1.22 -19.09
N GLN A 117 -8.73 -1.01 -20.29
CA GLN A 117 -8.07 -1.36 -21.56
C GLN A 117 -7.44 -0.15 -22.25
N THR A 118 -7.86 1.06 -21.86
CA THR A 118 -7.53 2.31 -22.56
C THR A 118 -6.70 3.26 -21.73
N LEU A 119 -6.37 2.90 -20.49
CA LEU A 119 -5.53 3.72 -19.63
C LEU A 119 -4.13 3.88 -20.25
N GLN A 120 -3.74 5.14 -20.42
CA GLN A 120 -2.39 5.54 -20.76
C GLN A 120 -1.95 6.56 -19.72
N VAL A 121 -0.76 6.38 -19.16
CA VAL A 121 -0.17 7.27 -18.18
C VAL A 121 1.22 7.67 -18.66
N GLU A 122 1.49 8.97 -18.70
CA GLU A 122 2.80 9.52 -19.02
C GLU A 122 3.38 10.21 -17.79
N GLY A 123 4.68 10.00 -17.55
CA GLY A 123 5.40 10.59 -16.42
C GLY A 123 5.41 9.76 -15.14
N ASP A 124 5.02 8.49 -15.20
CA ASP A 124 5.04 7.52 -14.09
C ASP A 124 6.18 6.49 -14.19
N ASN A 125 7.15 6.70 -15.08
CA ASN A 125 8.22 5.74 -15.40
C ASN A 125 7.71 4.37 -15.88
N ASP A 126 6.65 4.35 -16.69
CA ASP A 126 6.06 3.15 -17.31
C ASP A 126 5.46 2.15 -16.32
N GLU A 127 5.23 2.53 -15.06
CA GLU A 127 4.68 1.67 -14.02
C GLU A 127 3.27 1.17 -14.37
N ASN A 128 2.38 2.07 -14.80
CA ASN A 128 1.02 1.75 -15.21
C ASN A 128 1.00 1.00 -16.54
N ALA A 129 1.87 1.36 -17.50
CA ALA A 129 1.97 0.64 -18.77
C ALA A 129 2.35 -0.83 -18.53
N LEU A 130 3.32 -1.09 -17.65
CA LEU A 130 3.69 -2.45 -17.24
C LEU A 130 2.53 -3.17 -16.53
N PHE A 131 1.88 -2.50 -15.58
CA PHE A 131 0.77 -3.08 -14.83
C PHE A 131 -0.38 -3.50 -15.74
N TYR A 132 -0.82 -2.61 -16.63
CA TYR A 132 -1.90 -2.90 -17.56
C TYR A 132 -1.49 -3.86 -18.68
N SER A 133 -0.21 -3.93 -19.06
CA SER A 133 0.27 -4.99 -19.95
C SER A 133 0.05 -6.38 -19.34
N TYR A 134 0.31 -6.52 -18.03
CA TYR A 134 0.08 -7.76 -17.30
C TYR A 134 -1.41 -8.08 -17.15
N ILE A 135 -2.23 -7.11 -16.74
CA ILE A 135 -3.68 -7.30 -16.62
C ILE A 135 -4.31 -7.69 -17.96
N ASN A 136 -3.91 -7.04 -19.05
CA ASN A 136 -4.40 -7.37 -20.39
C ASN A 136 -3.96 -8.78 -20.81
N PHE A 137 -2.71 -9.16 -20.56
CA PHE A 137 -2.22 -10.51 -20.80
C PHE A 137 -3.03 -11.56 -20.03
N LEU A 138 -3.29 -11.33 -18.74
CA LEU A 138 -4.12 -12.24 -17.93
C LEU A 138 -5.55 -12.36 -18.47
N ASN A 139 -6.17 -11.24 -18.87
CA ASN A 139 -7.52 -11.25 -19.42
C ASN A 139 -7.58 -12.04 -20.73
N GLU A 140 -6.58 -11.88 -21.61
CA GLU A 140 -6.48 -12.66 -22.85
C GLU A 140 -6.36 -14.17 -22.54
N LYS A 141 -5.47 -14.56 -21.62
CA LYS A 141 -5.31 -15.97 -21.23
C LYS A 141 -6.57 -16.54 -20.60
N ARG A 142 -7.29 -15.75 -19.79
CA ARG A 142 -8.55 -16.15 -19.18
C ARG A 142 -9.63 -16.42 -20.23
N GLU A 143 -9.78 -15.56 -21.23
CA GLU A 143 -10.75 -15.76 -22.31
C GLU A 143 -10.46 -17.03 -23.12
N ILE A 144 -9.19 -17.36 -23.33
CA ILE A 144 -8.77 -18.62 -23.99
C ILE A 144 -9.05 -19.81 -23.07
N ALA A 145 -8.69 -19.73 -21.79
CA ALA A 145 -8.92 -20.78 -20.80
C ALA A 145 -10.40 -21.13 -20.64
N LEU A 146 -11.30 -20.13 -20.68
CA LEU A 146 -12.75 -20.34 -20.64
C LEU A 146 -13.29 -21.13 -21.84
N LYS A 147 -12.60 -21.12 -22.99
CA LYS A 147 -12.95 -21.96 -24.15
C LYS A 147 -12.51 -23.41 -23.91
N HIS A 148 -11.25 -23.62 -23.54
CA HIS A 148 -10.73 -24.96 -23.23
C HIS A 148 -11.46 -25.63 -22.06
N GLN A 149 -11.94 -24.85 -21.08
CA GLN A 149 -12.73 -25.38 -19.96
C GLN A 149 -14.04 -26.01 -20.41
N LYS A 150 -14.68 -25.48 -21.46
CA LYS A 150 -15.91 -26.07 -22.03
C LYS A 150 -15.62 -27.40 -22.74
N ASP A 151 -14.41 -27.54 -23.25
CA ASP A 151 -13.95 -28.73 -23.98
C ASP A 151 -13.30 -29.78 -23.05
N GLY A 152 -13.14 -29.48 -21.76
CA GLY A 152 -12.51 -30.37 -20.77
C GLY A 152 -10.99 -30.50 -20.92
N ASP A 153 -10.35 -29.59 -21.66
CA ASP A 153 -8.92 -29.62 -21.97
C ASP A 153 -8.09 -28.98 -20.85
N LEU A 154 -7.78 -29.78 -19.84
CA LEU A 154 -6.99 -29.38 -18.67
C LEU A 154 -5.52 -29.09 -19.01
N GLU A 155 -4.96 -29.73 -20.04
CA GLU A 155 -3.55 -29.55 -20.42
C GLU A 155 -3.32 -28.15 -20.98
N SER A 156 -4.18 -27.68 -21.88
CA SER A 156 -4.11 -26.31 -22.39
C SER A 156 -4.32 -25.28 -21.30
N ILE A 157 -5.21 -25.54 -20.33
CA ILE A 157 -5.42 -24.63 -19.19
C ILE A 157 -4.15 -24.52 -18.34
N ASN A 158 -3.48 -25.64 -18.05
CA ASN A 158 -2.23 -25.63 -17.29
C ASN A 158 -1.13 -24.85 -18.03
N LYS A 159 -0.98 -25.05 -19.34
CA LYS A 159 -0.02 -24.30 -20.15
C LYS A 159 -0.29 -22.79 -20.13
N LEU A 160 -1.56 -22.37 -20.20
CA LEU A 160 -1.92 -20.94 -20.11
C LEU A 160 -1.57 -20.35 -18.73
N ASN A 161 -1.72 -21.13 -17.67
CA ASN A 161 -1.32 -20.72 -16.33
C ASN A 161 0.21 -20.58 -16.22
N GLU A 162 0.98 -21.51 -16.78
CA GLU A 162 2.45 -21.43 -16.84
C GLU A 162 2.91 -20.18 -17.61
N GLU A 163 2.29 -19.89 -18.76
CA GLU A 163 2.59 -18.68 -19.54
C GLU A 163 2.31 -17.38 -18.75
N ALA A 164 1.25 -17.36 -17.94
CA ALA A 164 0.92 -16.25 -17.04
C ALA A 164 1.92 -16.08 -15.90
N GLU A 165 2.34 -17.18 -15.28
CA GLU A 165 3.36 -17.17 -14.24
C GLU A 165 4.73 -16.73 -14.78
N ASP A 166 5.12 -17.21 -15.96
CA ASP A 166 6.37 -16.80 -16.60
C ASP A 166 6.35 -15.32 -16.98
N PHE A 167 5.22 -14.80 -17.47
CA PHE A 167 5.09 -13.37 -17.74
C PHE A 167 5.23 -12.55 -16.46
N LYS A 168 4.55 -12.95 -15.37
CA LYS A 168 4.65 -12.31 -14.06
C LYS A 168 6.11 -12.30 -13.56
N LYS A 169 6.79 -13.45 -13.61
CA LYS A 169 8.21 -13.58 -13.21
C LYS A 169 9.10 -12.64 -14.01
N ARG A 170 8.95 -12.57 -15.34
CA ARG A 170 9.73 -11.65 -16.18
C ARG A 170 9.54 -10.18 -15.81
N VAL A 171 8.31 -9.74 -15.55
CA VAL A 171 8.04 -8.36 -15.11
C VAL A 171 8.68 -8.09 -13.76
N ILE A 172 8.57 -9.01 -12.81
CA ILE A 172 9.18 -8.88 -11.48
C ILE A 172 10.70 -8.79 -11.59
N GLU A 173 11.34 -9.69 -12.34
CA GLU A 173 12.79 -9.76 -12.46
C GLU A 173 13.41 -8.58 -13.20
N THR A 174 12.75 -8.10 -14.25
CA THR A 174 13.25 -6.99 -15.08
C THR A 174 13.06 -5.63 -14.39
N HIS A 175 12.08 -5.52 -13.48
CA HIS A 175 11.69 -4.24 -12.88
C HIS A 175 11.65 -4.26 -11.34
N LYS A 176 12.51 -5.05 -10.68
CA LYS A 176 12.49 -5.30 -9.22
C LYS A 176 12.29 -4.09 -8.30
N ASN A 177 12.77 -2.91 -8.71
CA ASN A 177 12.67 -1.68 -7.90
C ASN A 177 11.37 -0.88 -8.12
N LYS A 178 10.58 -1.23 -9.14
CA LYS A 178 9.31 -0.57 -9.47
C LYS A 178 8.18 -1.05 -8.56
N LEU A 179 7.21 -0.18 -8.30
CA LEU A 179 6.03 -0.50 -7.49
C LEU A 179 5.23 -1.66 -8.10
N VAL A 180 5.07 -1.69 -9.43
CA VAL A 180 4.38 -2.76 -10.15
C VAL A 180 4.98 -4.13 -9.80
N SER A 181 6.31 -4.28 -9.80
CA SER A 181 6.96 -5.56 -9.49
C SER A 181 6.72 -5.97 -8.05
N LYS A 182 6.70 -5.02 -7.09
CA LYS A 182 6.37 -5.31 -5.68
C LYS A 182 4.93 -5.79 -5.51
N ILE A 183 3.98 -5.14 -6.20
CA ILE A 183 2.55 -5.52 -6.18
C ILE A 183 2.35 -6.90 -6.81
N LEU A 184 2.98 -7.17 -7.96
CA LEU A 184 2.88 -8.47 -8.61
C LEU A 184 3.51 -9.58 -7.77
N ASN A 185 4.66 -9.29 -7.14
CA ASN A 185 5.34 -10.26 -6.29
C ASN A 185 4.51 -10.64 -5.06
N ALA A 186 3.73 -9.71 -4.49
CA ALA A 186 2.85 -10.00 -3.36
C ALA A 186 1.80 -11.09 -3.64
N ASN A 187 1.53 -11.40 -4.91
CA ASN A 187 0.63 -12.48 -5.35
C ASN A 187 1.38 -13.76 -5.75
N THR A 188 2.68 -13.87 -5.47
CA THR A 188 3.48 -15.07 -5.74
C THR A 188 3.28 -16.10 -4.62
N GLN A 189 2.90 -17.32 -5.00
CA GLN A 189 2.75 -18.43 -4.07
C GLN A 189 4.10 -18.81 -3.44
N ILE A 190 4.07 -19.18 -2.17
CA ILE A 190 5.24 -19.71 -1.47
C ILE A 190 5.40 -21.18 -1.83
N GLU A 191 6.57 -21.53 -2.38
CA GLU A 191 6.96 -22.91 -2.63
C GLU A 191 7.34 -23.57 -1.31
N ILE A 192 6.56 -24.56 -0.88
CA ILE A 192 6.80 -25.32 0.33
C ILE A 192 7.63 -26.56 -0.07
N PRO A 193 8.83 -26.75 0.52
CA PRO A 193 9.65 -27.91 0.20
C PRO A 193 9.04 -29.20 0.75
N ASP A 194 9.43 -30.32 0.17
CA ASP A 194 9.08 -31.64 0.70
C ASP A 194 9.81 -31.89 2.03
N PHE A 195 9.07 -32.40 3.02
CA PHE A 195 9.61 -32.76 4.33
C PHE A 195 9.49 -34.26 4.56
N GLU A 196 10.48 -34.83 5.24
CA GLU A 196 10.46 -36.23 5.70
C GLU A 196 9.93 -36.34 7.14
N GLY A 197 9.27 -37.45 7.46
CA GLY A 197 8.78 -37.77 8.81
C GLY A 197 7.44 -38.50 8.82
N THR A 198 6.79 -38.52 9.99
CA THR A 198 5.39 -38.94 10.08
C THR A 198 4.47 -37.94 9.38
N GLU A 199 3.24 -38.32 9.05
CA GLU A 199 2.27 -37.39 8.44
C GLU A 199 2.04 -36.13 9.30
N GLU A 200 2.02 -36.28 10.62
CA GLU A 200 1.89 -35.18 11.57
C GLU A 200 3.13 -34.26 11.56
N ASP A 201 4.33 -34.85 11.54
CA ASP A 201 5.58 -34.09 11.45
C ASP A 201 5.65 -33.27 10.16
N ILE A 202 5.24 -33.87 9.03
CA ILE A 202 5.23 -33.22 7.73
C ILE A 202 4.25 -32.03 7.77
N LYS A 203 3.02 -32.22 8.24
CA LYS A 203 2.04 -31.13 8.37
C LYS A 203 2.55 -29.99 9.24
N PHE A 204 3.17 -30.32 10.39
CA PHE A 204 3.73 -29.31 11.28
C PHE A 204 4.89 -28.54 10.65
N LYS A 205 5.83 -29.24 9.99
CA LYS A 205 6.97 -28.62 9.30
C LYS A 205 6.51 -27.73 8.15
N SER A 206 5.56 -28.20 7.33
CA SER A 206 4.98 -27.43 6.24
C SER A 206 4.27 -26.18 6.73
N TRP A 207 3.43 -26.28 7.77
CA TRP A 207 2.79 -25.12 8.38
C TRP A 207 3.80 -24.12 8.94
N LYS A 208 4.81 -24.61 9.67
CA LYS A 208 5.86 -23.77 10.25
C LYS A 208 6.68 -23.06 9.18
N TYR A 209 7.06 -23.76 8.12
CA TYR A 209 7.75 -23.17 6.97
C TYR A 209 6.88 -22.09 6.32
N TYR A 210 5.64 -22.43 5.97
CA TYR A 210 4.72 -21.48 5.36
C TYR A 210 4.52 -20.22 6.21
N LYS A 211 4.36 -20.36 7.53
CA LYS A 211 4.27 -19.22 8.46
C LYS A 211 5.54 -18.37 8.43
N ASN A 212 6.72 -18.97 8.46
CA ASN A 212 7.98 -18.23 8.48
C ASN A 212 8.26 -17.47 7.19
N HIS A 213 7.82 -18.03 6.06
CA HIS A 213 8.02 -17.48 4.72
C HIS A 213 6.81 -16.67 4.20
N PHE A 214 5.78 -16.47 5.03
CA PHE A 214 4.49 -15.90 4.62
C PHE A 214 4.61 -14.52 3.95
N PHE A 215 5.58 -13.72 4.38
CA PHE A 215 5.81 -12.36 3.87
C PHE A 215 7.03 -12.26 2.94
N ASP A 216 7.63 -13.37 2.50
CA ASP A 216 8.83 -13.36 1.65
C ASP A 216 8.64 -12.55 0.37
N HIS A 217 7.43 -12.59 -0.18
CA HIS A 217 7.08 -11.87 -1.40
C HIS A 217 6.34 -10.54 -1.16
N VAL A 218 6.14 -10.14 0.10
CA VAL A 218 5.39 -8.93 0.47
C VAL A 218 6.32 -7.94 1.17
N ASP A 219 6.56 -6.80 0.51
CA ASP A 219 7.44 -5.75 1.04
C ASP A 219 6.74 -4.88 2.10
N LEU A 220 6.63 -5.40 3.33
CA LEU A 220 6.04 -4.67 4.46
C LEU A 220 6.75 -3.35 4.82
N ALA A 221 7.99 -3.18 4.37
CA ALA A 221 8.80 -2.00 4.58
C ALA A 221 8.53 -0.90 3.54
N ASN A 222 7.76 -1.19 2.48
CA ASN A 222 7.41 -0.20 1.47
C ASN A 222 6.09 0.53 1.83
N PRO A 223 6.10 1.87 1.90
CA PRO A 223 4.94 2.65 2.30
C PRO A 223 3.77 2.58 1.31
N ALA A 224 4.02 2.25 0.04
CA ALA A 224 2.97 2.11 -0.97
C ALA A 224 2.05 0.91 -0.69
N MET A 225 2.55 -0.12 0.02
CA MET A 225 1.76 -1.32 0.33
C MET A 225 0.55 -1.01 1.21
N LEU A 226 0.61 0.01 2.07
CA LEU A 226 -0.55 0.44 2.87
C LEU A 226 -1.72 0.90 2.00
N ARG A 227 -1.41 1.41 0.80
CA ARG A 227 -2.38 1.90 -0.18
C ARG A 227 -2.71 0.88 -1.26
N THR A 228 -2.60 -0.41 -0.94
CA THR A 228 -3.09 -1.50 -1.80
C THR A 228 -4.33 -2.14 -1.17
N SER A 229 -5.17 -2.76 -2.00
CA SER A 229 -6.39 -3.44 -1.55
C SER A 229 -6.13 -4.77 -0.83
N PHE A 230 -4.89 -5.28 -0.87
CA PHE A 230 -4.57 -6.64 -0.41
C PHE A 230 -3.80 -6.69 0.91
N LEU A 231 -2.99 -5.67 1.25
CA LEU A 231 -2.07 -5.77 2.40
C LEU A 231 -2.81 -6.07 3.71
N TYR A 232 -3.95 -5.41 3.94
CA TYR A 232 -4.77 -5.66 5.13
C TYR A 232 -5.17 -7.13 5.26
N ASN A 233 -5.68 -7.72 4.19
CA ASN A 233 -6.14 -9.12 4.19
C ASN A 233 -4.98 -10.11 4.38
N ILE A 234 -3.79 -9.79 3.85
CA ILE A 234 -2.58 -10.60 4.07
C ILE A 234 -2.21 -10.59 5.55
N VAL A 235 -2.11 -9.41 6.17
CA VAL A 235 -1.75 -9.28 7.59
C VAL A 235 -2.80 -9.92 8.50
N ASP A 236 -4.09 -9.71 8.21
CA ASP A 236 -5.19 -10.33 8.95
C ASP A 236 -5.16 -11.86 8.82
N THR A 237 -4.87 -12.40 7.64
CA THR A 237 -4.70 -13.86 7.43
C THR A 237 -3.56 -14.42 8.28
N TYR A 238 -2.43 -13.72 8.38
CA TYR A 238 -1.31 -14.17 9.20
C TYR A 238 -1.67 -14.25 10.69
N ILE A 239 -2.40 -13.26 11.19
CA ILE A 239 -2.82 -13.19 12.60
C ILE A 239 -3.95 -14.16 12.90
N GLU A 240 -4.99 -14.22 12.06
CA GLU A 240 -6.19 -15.00 12.37
C GLU A 240 -6.05 -16.49 12.01
N LYS A 241 -5.34 -16.80 10.92
CA LYS A 241 -5.29 -18.18 10.37
C LYS A 241 -3.97 -18.89 10.60
N LEU A 242 -2.85 -18.15 10.57
CA LEU A 242 -1.51 -18.76 10.71
C LEU A 242 -0.92 -18.63 12.11
N THR A 243 -1.53 -17.82 12.96
CA THR A 243 -1.11 -17.68 14.35
C THR A 243 -2.02 -18.49 15.26
N VAL A 244 -1.40 -19.25 16.16
CA VAL A 244 -2.12 -19.94 17.24
C VAL A 244 -2.86 -18.89 18.06
N GLN A 245 -4.14 -19.10 18.29
CA GLN A 245 -5.03 -18.15 18.99
C GLN A 245 -4.81 -18.17 20.51
N HIS A 246 -3.56 -17.94 20.91
CA HIS A 246 -3.11 -17.77 22.29
C HIS A 246 -2.48 -16.37 22.43
N PRO A 247 -2.71 -15.64 23.53
CA PRO A 247 -2.24 -14.25 23.68
C PRO A 247 -0.74 -14.06 23.41
N ASP A 248 0.11 -14.94 23.95
CA ASP A 248 1.56 -14.89 23.72
C ASP A 248 1.93 -15.12 22.26
N SER A 249 1.24 -16.05 21.58
CA SER A 249 1.50 -16.36 20.17
C SER A 249 1.11 -15.19 19.28
N ILE A 250 -0.03 -14.56 19.57
CA ILE A 250 -0.50 -13.37 18.88
C ILE A 250 0.45 -12.20 19.11
N SER A 251 0.85 -11.95 20.35
CA SER A 251 1.78 -10.87 20.72
C SER A 251 3.11 -11.00 19.98
N ASN A 252 3.68 -12.21 19.92
CA ASN A 252 4.89 -12.48 19.13
C ASN A 252 4.69 -12.26 17.63
N SER A 253 3.55 -12.68 17.07
CA SER A 253 3.24 -12.45 15.65
C SER A 253 3.07 -10.96 15.33
N ILE A 254 2.43 -10.19 16.22
CA ILE A 254 2.30 -8.73 16.10
C ILE A 254 3.68 -8.08 16.12
N ASP A 255 4.54 -8.45 17.06
CA ASP A 255 5.90 -7.91 17.16
C ASP A 255 6.73 -8.22 15.92
N PHE A 256 6.61 -9.45 15.40
CA PHE A 256 7.26 -9.83 14.15
C PHE A 256 6.81 -8.94 12.98
N ILE A 257 5.50 -8.80 12.76
CA ILE A 257 4.95 -7.99 11.65
C ILE A 257 5.35 -6.52 11.80
N LEU A 258 5.13 -5.95 12.99
CA LEU A 258 5.41 -4.55 13.27
C LEU A 258 6.91 -4.25 13.14
N SER A 259 7.80 -5.17 13.51
CA SER A 259 9.25 -5.02 13.30
C SER A 259 9.61 -4.88 11.82
N LYS A 260 8.93 -5.60 10.92
CA LYS A 260 9.11 -5.53 9.46
C LYS A 260 8.56 -4.25 8.86
N MET A 261 7.52 -3.66 9.48
CA MET A 261 6.89 -2.42 9.05
C MET A 261 7.59 -1.15 9.53
N LYS A 262 8.50 -1.21 10.51
CA LYS A 262 9.21 -0.04 11.05
C LYS A 262 9.80 0.91 9.99
N PRO A 263 10.37 0.42 8.85
CA PRO A 263 10.89 1.30 7.81
C PRO A 263 9.81 2.09 7.05
N ALA A 264 8.53 1.73 7.16
CA ALA A 264 7.37 2.45 6.64
C ALA A 264 6.55 3.04 7.80
N PRO A 265 6.87 4.26 8.29
CA PRO A 265 6.29 4.82 9.51
C PRO A 265 4.76 4.91 9.48
N GLU A 266 4.18 5.20 8.33
CA GLU A 266 2.72 5.30 8.17
C GLU A 266 2.06 3.91 8.26
N THR A 267 2.62 2.90 7.59
CA THR A 267 2.19 1.50 7.69
C THR A 267 2.30 1.01 9.14
N TYR A 268 3.44 1.25 9.77
CA TYR A 268 3.69 0.91 11.16
C TYR A 268 2.64 1.55 12.09
N LYS A 269 2.43 2.87 11.96
CA LYS A 269 1.42 3.61 12.73
C LYS A 269 0.03 3.03 12.54
N TYR A 270 -0.37 2.77 11.29
CA TYR A 270 -1.67 2.19 10.97
C TYR A 270 -1.89 0.88 11.73
N TYR A 271 -0.95 -0.07 11.63
CA TYR A 271 -1.11 -1.39 12.24
C TYR A 271 -0.99 -1.38 13.77
N VAL A 272 -0.17 -0.52 14.37
CA VAL A 272 -0.15 -0.35 15.83
C VAL A 272 -1.52 0.12 16.34
N ILE A 273 -2.15 1.08 15.66
CA ILE A 273 -3.48 1.58 16.02
C ILE A 273 -4.55 0.52 15.75
N ASP A 274 -4.47 -0.17 14.61
CA ASP A 274 -5.43 -1.21 14.21
C ASP A 274 -5.43 -2.39 15.19
N PHE A 275 -4.25 -2.95 15.51
CA PHE A 275 -4.14 -4.03 16.48
C PHE A 275 -4.60 -3.61 17.88
N LEU A 276 -4.19 -2.43 18.37
CA LEU A 276 -4.66 -1.95 19.67
C LEU A 276 -6.20 -1.90 19.71
N ASN A 277 -6.83 -1.33 18.69
CA ASN A 277 -8.29 -1.23 18.62
C ASN A 277 -8.97 -2.59 18.45
N LYS A 278 -8.37 -3.51 17.69
CA LYS A 278 -8.88 -4.87 17.47
C LYS A 278 -8.94 -5.63 18.79
N TYR A 279 -7.86 -5.63 19.57
CA TYR A 279 -7.81 -6.35 20.84
C TYR A 279 -8.54 -5.65 21.98
N ALA A 280 -8.61 -4.30 21.98
CA ALA A 280 -9.46 -3.55 22.90
C ALA A 280 -10.96 -3.90 22.76
N LYS A 281 -11.40 -4.26 21.53
CA LYS A 281 -12.79 -4.63 21.22
C LYS A 281 -13.03 -6.13 21.22
N SER A 282 -12.00 -6.94 21.50
CA SER A 282 -12.12 -8.40 21.47
C SER A 282 -13.08 -8.87 22.56
N LYS A 283 -13.93 -9.83 22.21
CA LYS A 283 -14.83 -10.52 23.14
C LYS A 283 -14.31 -11.89 23.57
N ILE A 284 -13.14 -12.28 23.06
CA ILE A 284 -12.51 -13.56 23.36
C ILE A 284 -11.78 -13.43 24.69
N VAL A 285 -12.05 -14.34 25.62
CA VAL A 285 -11.44 -14.37 26.95
C VAL A 285 -9.91 -14.49 26.82
N GLY A 286 -9.18 -13.68 27.57
CA GLY A 286 -7.71 -13.66 27.59
C GLY A 286 -7.06 -12.80 26.50
N MET A 287 -7.82 -12.24 25.56
CA MET A 287 -7.26 -11.36 24.51
C MET A 287 -6.97 -9.93 25.01
N ASP A 288 -7.43 -9.59 26.21
CA ASP A 288 -6.99 -8.42 26.97
C ASP A 288 -5.47 -8.42 27.20
N ALA A 289 -4.85 -9.59 27.44
CA ALA A 289 -3.41 -9.71 27.55
C ALA A 289 -2.67 -9.22 26.29
N VAL A 290 -3.24 -9.40 25.09
CA VAL A 290 -2.67 -8.87 23.84
C VAL A 290 -2.77 -7.34 23.82
N TYR A 291 -3.89 -6.78 24.27
CA TYR A 291 -4.04 -5.33 24.42
C TYR A 291 -2.99 -4.75 25.39
N VAL A 292 -2.80 -5.39 26.54
CA VAL A 292 -1.78 -5.01 27.54
C VAL A 292 -0.37 -5.07 26.97
N HIS A 293 -0.05 -6.12 26.20
CA HIS A 293 1.23 -6.25 25.50
C HIS A 293 1.46 -5.09 24.54
N ILE A 294 0.49 -4.76 23.68
CA ILE A 294 0.61 -3.67 22.71
C ILE A 294 0.76 -2.31 23.43
N ALA A 295 -0.07 -2.05 24.44
CA ALA A 295 -0.01 -0.82 25.23
C ALA A 295 1.37 -0.66 25.91
N THR A 296 1.90 -1.73 26.48
CA THR A 296 3.20 -1.69 27.18
C THR A 296 4.36 -1.57 26.19
N GLN A 297 4.40 -2.38 25.14
CA GLN A 297 5.54 -2.44 24.23
C GLN A 297 5.63 -1.25 23.27
N TYR A 298 4.50 -0.65 22.88
CA TYR A 298 4.49 0.40 21.86
C TYR A 298 4.11 1.77 22.40
N TYR A 299 3.15 1.85 23.32
CA TYR A 299 2.70 3.13 23.86
C TYR A 299 3.54 3.57 25.07
N ALA A 300 3.80 2.68 26.03
CA ALA A 300 4.59 3.03 27.23
C ALA A 300 6.08 3.31 26.92
N THR A 301 6.63 2.69 25.87
CA THR A 301 8.03 2.87 25.44
C THR A 301 8.25 4.09 24.54
N GLY A 302 7.19 4.81 24.16
CA GLY A 302 7.28 5.99 23.29
C GLY A 302 7.38 5.68 21.79
N ASN A 303 7.15 4.42 21.38
CA ASN A 303 7.12 4.04 19.95
C ASN A 303 5.82 4.47 19.22
N ALA A 304 4.90 5.15 19.92
CA ALA A 304 3.66 5.71 19.37
C ALA A 304 3.59 7.25 19.53
N PRO A 305 4.52 8.03 18.95
CA PRO A 305 4.62 9.47 19.16
C PRO A 305 3.44 10.29 18.60
N TRP A 306 2.58 9.66 17.79
CA TRP A 306 1.35 10.26 17.26
C TRP A 306 0.21 10.30 18.29
N THR A 307 0.40 9.74 19.49
CA THR A 307 -0.63 9.65 20.51
C THR A 307 -0.53 10.84 21.45
N GLU A 308 -1.62 11.61 21.58
CA GLU A 308 -1.69 12.71 22.53
C GLU A 308 -1.61 12.19 23.98
N LYS A 309 -1.06 13.02 24.88
CA LYS A 309 -0.78 12.63 26.26
C LYS A 309 -2.03 12.09 26.98
N GLU A 310 -3.17 12.75 26.85
CA GLU A 310 -4.41 12.32 27.49
C GLU A 310 -4.90 10.95 26.99
N GLN A 311 -4.75 10.69 25.70
CA GLN A 311 -5.11 9.40 25.11
C GLN A 311 -4.12 8.31 25.53
N LEU A 312 -2.83 8.65 25.58
CA LEU A 312 -1.78 7.75 26.04
C LEU A 312 -2.03 7.34 27.50
N ASP A 313 -2.31 8.30 28.38
CA ASP A 313 -2.60 8.04 29.80
C ASP A 313 -3.80 7.10 29.95
N LYS A 314 -4.88 7.31 29.18
CA LYS A 314 -6.04 6.40 29.16
C LYS A 314 -5.71 4.99 28.68
N ILE A 315 -4.89 4.84 27.64
CA ILE A 315 -4.46 3.53 27.13
C ILE A 315 -3.68 2.80 28.23
N LEU A 316 -2.76 3.49 28.89
CA LEU A 316 -1.92 2.90 29.95
C LEU A 316 -2.71 2.61 31.22
N GLU A 317 -3.69 3.43 31.58
CA GLU A 317 -4.58 3.16 32.72
C GLU A 317 -5.45 1.94 32.46
N ASN A 318 -6.07 1.84 31.28
CA ASN A 318 -6.85 0.67 30.89
C ASN A 318 -6.01 -0.61 30.90
N ALA A 319 -4.77 -0.53 30.40
CA ALA A 319 -3.86 -1.68 30.39
C ALA A 319 -3.43 -2.11 31.81
N LYS A 320 -3.40 -1.21 32.79
CA LYS A 320 -3.11 -1.55 34.20
C LYS A 320 -4.30 -2.14 34.95
N ALA A 321 -5.52 -1.88 34.47
CA ALA A 321 -6.75 -2.35 35.10
C ALA A 321 -7.14 -3.77 34.68
N LEU A 322 -6.51 -4.30 33.63
CA LEU A 322 -6.69 -5.65 33.07
C LEU A 322 -5.60 -6.58 33.61
#